data_AF-A0A6L9ZVK4-F1
#
_entry.id   AF-A0A6L9ZVK4-F1
#
_cell.length_a   1.000
_cell.length_b   1.000
_cell.length_c   1.000
_cell.angle_alpha   90.00
_cell.angle_beta   90.00
_cell.angle_gamma   90.00
#
_symmetry.space_group_name_H-M   'P 1'
#
loop_
_entity.id
_entity.type
_entity.pdbx_description
1 polymer ?
#
loop_
_entity_poly.entity_id
_entity_poly.type
_entity_poly.pdbx_seq_one_letter_code
_entity_poly.pdbx_strand_id
1 'polypeptide(L)'
;MVKFLVDQIIIFSNQHLNRQNSYFLITRKYPYEVQQINLQRLDKAWKRWLIPDKTGKRGGRPRFKKSGKLRSFCFSRVNHPKAVIKFDGKQIITTRFGAIPVIVHRPIPDGFTMKTATITKKADGYYVSFTLEDKSVPSLISTENIKTAVGIDVGLKEFLTTNTGETVSVPSFYRKSQSNLARKQKKAARKEIGSNNWKKAQNRIARLHQHIARQREDFHYKTAHKLVKEYDMIAVENLNIR
;
A
#
# COMPACT_ATOMS: atom_id res chain seq x y z
N MET A 1 24.30 9.21 52.09
CA MET A 1 23.15 9.06 53.02
C MET A 1 21.89 9.39 52.22
N VAL A 2 21.41 8.49 51.35
CA VAL A 2 20.40 7.43 51.58
C VAL A 2 18.97 7.98 51.74
N LYS A 3 18.07 7.51 50.84
CA LYS A 3 16.58 7.46 50.84
C LYS A 3 15.84 8.70 50.26
N PHE A 4 14.78 8.59 49.45
CA PHE A 4 13.99 7.45 48.93
C PHE A 4 13.22 7.90 47.67
N LEU A 5 12.99 6.96 46.74
CA LEU A 5 11.90 7.00 45.76
C LEU A 5 10.55 7.19 46.47
N VAL A 6 9.67 8.03 45.92
CA VAL A 6 8.23 7.88 46.13
C VAL A 6 7.56 7.88 44.77
N ASP A 7 7.08 6.70 44.43
CA ASP A 7 6.22 6.39 43.30
C ASP A 7 5.03 7.36 43.21
N GLN A 8 4.91 8.09 42.10
CA GLN A 8 3.61 8.64 41.72
C GLN A 8 2.73 7.50 41.20
N ILE A 9 2.08 6.81 42.13
CA ILE A 9 0.93 5.96 41.84
C ILE A 9 -0.20 6.91 41.40
N ILE A 10 -0.38 7.05 40.09
CA ILE A 10 -1.57 7.68 39.51
C ILE A 10 -2.74 6.72 39.76
N ILE A 11 -3.48 6.94 40.85
CA ILE A 11 -4.73 6.24 41.13
C ILE A 11 -5.77 6.73 40.11
N PHE A 12 -5.98 5.97 39.05
CA PHE A 12 -7.07 6.22 38.10
C PHE A 12 -8.41 6.04 38.82
N SER A 13 -9.27 7.08 38.80
CA SER A 13 -10.63 6.97 39.31
C SER A 13 -11.41 5.89 38.54
N ASN A 14 -12.27 5.14 39.25
CA ASN A 14 -13.06 4.02 38.70
C ASN A 14 -13.91 4.40 37.47
N GLN A 15 -14.23 5.69 37.29
CA GLN A 15 -14.96 6.19 36.11
C GLN A 15 -14.10 6.22 34.83
N HIS A 16 -12.78 6.41 34.93
CA HIS A 16 -11.87 6.32 33.78
C HIS A 16 -11.62 4.87 33.33
N LEU A 17 -11.56 3.92 34.27
CA LEU A 17 -11.46 2.49 33.96
C LEU A 17 -12.68 1.95 33.20
N ASN A 18 -13.89 2.40 33.55
CA ASN A 18 -15.11 1.96 32.86
C ASN A 18 -15.20 2.46 31.41
N ARG A 19 -14.72 3.68 31.10
CA ARG A 19 -14.55 4.13 29.70
C ARG A 19 -13.49 3.32 28.97
N GLN A 20 -12.37 3.02 29.61
CA GLN A 20 -11.31 2.17 29.04
C GLN A 20 -11.77 0.74 28.77
N ASN A 21 -12.74 0.22 29.54
CA ASN A 21 -13.30 -1.12 29.34
C ASN A 21 -13.97 -1.29 27.96
N SER A 22 -14.63 -0.24 27.45
CA SER A 22 -15.19 -0.23 26.09
C SER A 22 -14.10 -0.28 24.99
N TYR A 23 -12.98 0.41 25.20
CA TYR A 23 -11.80 0.34 24.33
C TYR A 23 -11.06 -1.00 24.50
N PHE A 24 -11.04 -1.57 25.70
CA PHE A 24 -10.43 -2.87 26.02
C PHE A 24 -11.18 -4.03 25.34
N LEU A 25 -12.51 -3.93 25.18
CA LEU A 25 -13.29 -4.89 24.40
C LEU A 25 -12.98 -4.83 22.90
N ILE A 26 -12.70 -3.63 22.36
CA ILE A 26 -12.25 -3.45 20.98
C ILE A 26 -10.82 -4.02 20.81
N THR A 27 -9.94 -3.83 21.80
CA THR A 27 -8.57 -4.36 21.73
C THR A 27 -8.56 -5.89 21.77
N ARG A 28 -9.53 -6.52 22.44
CA ARG A 28 -9.66 -7.99 22.47
C ARG A 28 -10.03 -8.57 21.10
N LYS A 29 -10.64 -7.82 20.19
CA LYS A 29 -11.10 -8.32 18.88
C LYS A 29 -10.03 -8.26 17.78
N TYR A 30 -9.11 -7.30 17.84
CA TYR A 30 -8.10 -7.08 16.79
C TYR A 30 -6.67 -7.13 17.35
N PRO A 31 -5.67 -7.63 16.61
CA PRO A 31 -4.27 -7.55 17.02
C PRO A 31 -3.85 -6.11 17.39
N TYR A 32 -3.14 -5.94 18.51
CA TYR A 32 -2.70 -4.63 18.98
C TYR A 32 -1.79 -3.92 17.96
N GLU A 33 -0.92 -4.66 17.27
CA GLU A 33 -0.03 -4.11 16.22
C GLU A 33 -0.84 -3.42 15.11
N VAL A 34 -1.94 -4.03 14.69
CA VAL A 34 -2.83 -3.47 13.66
C VAL A 34 -3.46 -2.16 14.14
N GLN A 35 -3.82 -2.08 15.41
CA GLN A 35 -4.42 -0.89 16.00
C GLN A 35 -3.41 0.25 16.10
N GLN A 36 -2.18 -0.05 16.51
CA GLN A 36 -1.08 0.91 16.58
C GLN A 36 -0.78 1.52 15.20
N ILE A 37 -0.70 0.70 14.14
CA ILE A 37 -0.51 1.20 12.78
C ILE A 37 -1.68 2.07 12.32
N ASN A 38 -2.92 1.72 12.68
CA ASN A 38 -4.08 2.55 12.34
C ASN A 38 -4.07 3.89 13.08
N LEU A 39 -3.59 3.94 14.33
CA LEU A 39 -3.39 5.18 15.07
C LEU A 39 -2.32 6.05 14.41
N GLN A 40 -1.21 5.47 13.95
CA GLN A 40 -0.19 6.21 13.18
C GLN A 40 -0.74 6.76 11.86
N ARG A 41 -1.60 5.99 11.16
CA ARG A 41 -2.29 6.47 9.94
C ARG A 41 -3.22 7.64 10.25
N LEU A 42 -3.90 7.61 11.40
CA LEU A 42 -4.76 8.69 11.87
C LEU A 42 -3.94 9.95 12.17
N ASP A 43 -2.87 9.83 12.95
CA ASP A 43 -1.94 10.93 13.28
C ASP A 43 -1.38 11.58 12.00
N LYS A 44 -0.90 10.77 11.04
CA LYS A 44 -0.41 11.27 9.75
C LYS A 44 -1.48 12.01 8.95
N ALA A 45 -2.74 11.58 9.01
CA ALA A 45 -3.84 12.26 8.33
C ALA A 45 -4.15 13.61 8.99
N TRP A 46 -4.15 13.69 10.32
CA TRP A 46 -4.35 14.94 11.04
C TRP A 46 -3.21 15.93 10.81
N LYS A 47 -1.95 15.48 10.86
CA LYS A 47 -0.78 16.30 10.55
C LYS A 47 -0.87 16.94 9.17
N ARG A 48 -1.29 16.19 8.14
CA ARG A 48 -1.49 16.72 6.78
C ARG A 48 -2.60 17.76 6.67
N TRP A 49 -3.58 17.75 7.56
CA TRP A 49 -4.65 18.74 7.59
C TRP A 49 -4.28 19.99 8.40
N LEU A 50 -3.56 19.80 9.51
CA LEU A 50 -3.14 20.89 10.40
C LEU A 50 -1.94 21.67 9.87
N ILE A 51 -0.95 20.96 9.32
CA ILE A 51 0.34 21.51 8.90
C ILE A 51 0.30 21.69 7.37
N PRO A 52 0.49 22.92 6.85
CA PRO A 52 0.60 23.14 5.42
C PRO A 52 1.85 22.46 4.85
N ASP A 53 1.77 22.01 3.60
CA ASP A 53 2.92 21.50 2.86
C ASP A 53 3.86 22.64 2.45
N LYS A 54 4.99 22.27 1.82
CA LYS A 54 5.98 23.22 1.28
C LYS A 54 5.40 24.23 0.27
N THR A 55 4.21 23.98 -0.27
CA THR A 55 3.51 24.87 -1.22
C THR A 55 2.49 25.76 -0.51
N GLY A 56 2.42 25.72 0.82
CA GLY A 56 1.44 26.43 1.64
C GLY A 56 0.05 25.80 1.67
N LYS A 57 -0.15 24.66 0.99
CA LYS A 57 -1.46 24.00 0.87
C LYS A 57 -1.67 22.98 1.99
N ARG A 58 -2.91 22.87 2.46
CA ARG A 58 -3.29 21.87 3.46
C ARG A 58 -4.05 20.72 2.79
N GLY A 59 -3.87 19.52 3.32
CA GLY A 59 -4.73 18.39 2.97
C GLY A 59 -6.16 18.63 3.48
N GLY A 60 -7.15 18.00 2.85
CA GLY A 60 -8.54 18.07 3.33
C GLY A 60 -8.72 17.42 4.71
N ARG A 61 -9.75 17.86 5.45
CA ARG A 61 -10.07 17.33 6.79
C ARG A 61 -10.24 15.79 6.75
N PRO A 62 -9.54 15.04 7.63
CA PRO A 62 -9.67 13.58 7.67
C PRO A 62 -11.11 13.14 7.93
N ARG A 63 -11.55 12.08 7.25
CA ARG A 63 -12.87 11.45 7.46
C ARG A 63 -12.70 9.96 7.74
N PHE A 64 -13.46 9.44 8.70
CA PHE A 64 -13.46 8.01 8.99
C PHE A 64 -14.00 7.20 7.81
N LYS A 65 -13.38 6.05 7.56
CA LYS A 65 -13.89 5.10 6.57
C LYS A 65 -15.14 4.42 7.12
N LYS A 66 -16.17 4.26 6.26
CA LYS A 66 -17.36 3.47 6.59
C LYS A 66 -17.00 2.01 6.85
N SER A 67 -17.85 1.31 7.60
CA SER A 67 -17.70 -0.14 7.83
C SER A 67 -17.52 -0.90 6.52
N GLY A 68 -16.60 -1.88 6.52
CA GLY A 68 -16.26 -2.68 5.33
C GLY A 68 -15.44 -1.95 4.24
N LYS A 69 -15.12 -0.66 4.40
CA LYS A 69 -14.28 0.10 3.45
C LYS A 69 -12.79 0.08 3.78
N LEU A 70 -12.40 -0.39 4.98
CA LEU A 70 -10.99 -0.66 5.26
C LEU A 70 -10.57 -1.90 4.47
N ARG A 71 -9.61 -1.72 3.56
CA ARG A 71 -9.16 -2.77 2.63
C ARG A 71 -7.82 -3.38 3.02
N SER A 72 -7.11 -2.81 4.00
CA SER A 72 -5.83 -3.34 4.43
C SER A 72 -5.56 -3.12 5.91
N PHE A 73 -4.87 -4.08 6.51
CA PHE A 73 -4.29 -3.97 7.83
C PHE A 73 -2.84 -4.45 7.78
N CYS A 74 -2.01 -3.84 8.61
CA CYS A 74 -0.57 -4.04 8.60
C CYS A 74 -0.12 -4.47 10.00
N PHE A 75 0.77 -5.45 10.02
CA PHE A 75 1.50 -5.92 11.18
C PHE A 75 2.88 -5.30 11.13
N SER A 76 3.27 -4.65 12.23
CA SER A 76 4.51 -3.89 12.32
C SER A 76 5.76 -4.77 12.41
N ARG A 77 5.59 -6.07 12.64
CA ARG A 77 6.67 -7.07 12.82
C ARG A 77 6.25 -8.40 12.22
N VAL A 78 7.21 -9.16 11.71
CA VAL A 78 7.03 -10.53 11.20
C VAL A 78 8.15 -11.40 11.75
N ASN A 79 7.86 -12.64 12.15
CA ASN A 79 8.87 -13.60 12.67
C ASN A 79 9.72 -13.09 13.84
N HIS A 80 9.20 -12.15 14.63
CA HIS A 80 9.82 -11.65 15.84
C HIS A 80 9.20 -12.34 17.07
N PRO A 81 9.91 -12.50 18.21
CA PRO A 81 9.33 -13.10 19.43
C PRO A 81 8.02 -12.44 19.89
N LYS A 82 7.91 -11.12 19.69
CA LYS A 82 6.72 -10.31 19.98
C LYS A 82 5.75 -10.14 18.80
N ALA A 83 6.03 -10.74 17.64
CA ALA A 83 5.19 -10.61 16.45
C ALA A 83 3.88 -11.40 16.60
N VAL A 84 2.79 -10.80 16.16
CA VAL A 84 1.48 -11.47 16.10
C VAL A 84 1.34 -12.33 14.84
N ILE A 85 2.14 -12.02 13.81
CA ILE A 85 2.18 -12.72 12.53
C ILE A 85 3.54 -13.40 12.32
N LYS A 86 3.49 -14.65 11.90
CA LYS A 86 4.65 -15.44 11.48
C LYS A 86 4.45 -15.91 10.05
N PHE A 87 5.54 -16.12 9.34
CA PHE A 87 5.59 -16.66 7.98
C PHE A 87 6.67 -17.72 7.91
N ASP A 88 6.31 -18.94 7.52
CA ASP A 88 7.20 -20.10 7.46
C ASP A 88 7.62 -20.46 6.02
N GLY A 89 7.32 -19.60 5.04
CA GLY A 89 7.61 -19.86 3.62
C GLY A 89 6.46 -20.49 2.85
N LYS A 90 5.41 -21.02 3.50
CA LYS A 90 4.24 -21.62 2.83
C LYS A 90 2.92 -21.08 3.33
N GLN A 91 2.89 -20.59 4.57
CA GLN A 91 1.70 -20.13 5.23
C GLN A 91 2.00 -18.97 6.17
N ILE A 92 0.96 -18.20 6.44
CA ILE A 92 0.97 -17.16 7.45
C ILE A 92 0.27 -17.69 8.68
N ILE A 93 0.96 -17.65 9.79
CA ILE A 93 0.45 -18.10 11.08
C ILE A 93 0.17 -16.86 11.91
N THR A 94 -1.08 -16.70 12.34
CA THR A 94 -1.48 -15.60 13.23
C THR A 94 -2.13 -16.17 14.47
N THR A 95 -1.83 -15.61 15.65
CA THR A 95 -2.41 -16.06 16.93
C THR A 95 -3.94 -16.09 16.93
N ARG A 96 -4.59 -15.26 16.10
CA ARG A 96 -6.05 -15.12 16.04
C ARG A 96 -6.72 -15.86 14.88
N PHE A 97 -6.05 -16.01 13.74
CA PHE A 97 -6.64 -16.58 12.52
C PHE A 97 -6.13 -17.99 12.22
N GLY A 98 -5.21 -18.52 13.02
CA GLY A 98 -4.56 -19.80 12.76
C GLY A 98 -3.56 -19.71 11.60
N ALA A 99 -3.21 -20.88 11.07
CA ALA A 99 -2.37 -21.02 9.89
C ALA A 99 -3.20 -20.86 8.61
N ILE A 100 -2.77 -19.97 7.72
CA ILE A 100 -3.41 -19.70 6.44
C ILE A 100 -2.38 -19.96 5.34
N PRO A 101 -2.59 -20.94 4.44
CA PRO A 101 -1.69 -21.19 3.34
C PRO A 101 -1.65 -19.98 2.39
N VAL A 102 -0.45 -19.68 1.87
CA VAL A 102 -0.20 -18.55 0.98
C VAL A 102 0.51 -19.05 -0.27
N ILE A 103 0.06 -18.58 -1.43
CA ILE A 103 0.79 -18.77 -2.68
C ILE A 103 1.95 -17.77 -2.70
N VAL A 104 3.15 -18.28 -2.55
CA VAL A 104 4.37 -17.46 -2.51
C VAL A 104 4.86 -17.24 -3.94
N HIS A 105 4.62 -16.03 -4.44
CA HIS A 105 5.00 -15.65 -5.80
C HIS A 105 6.52 -15.48 -5.99
N ARG A 106 7.24 -15.09 -4.94
CA ARG A 106 8.70 -14.91 -4.93
C ARG A 106 9.28 -15.40 -3.61
N PRO A 107 10.38 -16.18 -3.63
CA PRO A 107 11.09 -16.50 -2.40
C PRO A 107 11.62 -15.21 -1.76
N ILE A 108 11.75 -15.23 -0.43
CA ILE A 108 12.42 -14.14 0.29
C ILE A 108 13.93 -14.30 0.07
N PRO A 109 14.64 -13.29 -0.45
CA PRO A 109 16.07 -13.42 -0.69
C PRO A 109 16.86 -13.54 0.61
N ASP A 110 17.98 -14.24 0.56
CA ASP A 110 18.87 -14.43 1.71
C ASP A 110 19.48 -13.10 2.17
N GLY A 111 19.65 -12.94 3.48
CA GLY A 111 20.18 -11.70 4.09
C GLY A 111 19.15 -10.59 4.30
N PHE A 112 17.92 -10.73 3.80
CA PHE A 112 16.86 -9.74 3.98
C PHE A 112 16.06 -10.01 5.25
N THR A 113 15.74 -8.96 6.01
CA THR A 113 14.91 -9.09 7.22
C THR A 113 13.48 -8.65 6.96
N MET A 114 12.50 -9.46 7.34
CA MET A 114 11.08 -9.10 7.20
C MET A 114 10.67 -8.09 8.28
N LYS A 115 10.34 -6.86 7.88
CA LYS A 115 9.92 -5.79 8.79
C LYS A 115 8.42 -5.80 9.03
N THR A 116 7.63 -5.70 7.97
CA THR A 116 6.17 -5.58 8.09
C THR A 116 5.45 -6.55 7.16
N ALA A 117 4.24 -6.95 7.55
CA ALA A 117 3.33 -7.70 6.70
C ALA A 117 2.03 -6.94 6.56
N THR A 118 1.64 -6.61 5.33
CA THR A 118 0.36 -5.95 5.05
C THR A 118 -0.57 -6.90 4.33
N ILE A 119 -1.70 -7.21 4.95
CA ILE A 119 -2.79 -7.97 4.34
C ILE A 119 -3.72 -6.99 3.64
N THR A 120 -3.92 -7.16 2.33
CA THR A 120 -4.74 -6.29 1.49
C THR A 120 -5.82 -7.09 0.77
N LYS A 121 -7.06 -6.61 0.86
CA LYS A 121 -8.22 -7.14 0.14
C LYS A 121 -8.39 -6.42 -1.20
N LYS A 122 -8.14 -7.13 -2.29
CA LYS A 122 -8.46 -6.71 -3.66
C LYS A 122 -9.80 -7.32 -4.12
N ALA A 123 -10.21 -7.12 -5.37
CA ALA A 123 -11.50 -7.60 -5.89
C ALA A 123 -11.51 -9.12 -6.20
N ASP A 124 -10.34 -9.70 -6.42
CA ASP A 124 -10.12 -11.11 -6.72
C ASP A 124 -9.65 -11.93 -5.50
N GLY A 125 -9.23 -11.30 -4.41
CA GLY A 125 -8.82 -12.03 -3.22
C GLY A 125 -8.07 -11.18 -2.19
N TYR A 126 -7.46 -11.88 -1.23
CA TYR A 126 -6.55 -11.30 -0.26
C TYR A 126 -5.10 -11.54 -0.69
N TYR A 127 -4.26 -10.55 -0.45
CA TYR A 127 -2.83 -10.56 -0.73
C TYR A 127 -2.07 -10.20 0.52
N VAL A 128 -0.90 -10.80 0.70
CA VAL A 128 0.04 -10.37 1.74
C VAL A 128 1.30 -9.85 1.08
N SER A 129 1.69 -8.63 1.46
CA SER A 129 2.93 -8.00 1.03
C SER A 129 3.86 -7.85 2.22
N PHE A 130 5.07 -8.37 2.08
CA PHE A 130 6.13 -8.20 3.07
C PHE A 130 7.00 -7.00 2.69
N THR A 131 7.32 -6.15 3.66
CA THR A 131 8.41 -5.18 3.54
C THR A 131 9.67 -5.83 4.05
N LEU A 132 10.69 -5.87 3.21
CA LEU A 132 12.00 -6.38 3.55
C LEU A 132 12.93 -5.18 3.82
N GLU A 133 13.76 -5.29 4.85
CA GLU A 133 14.88 -4.39 5.09
C GLU A 133 16.15 -5.06 4.56
N ASP A 134 16.78 -4.34 3.65
CA ASP A 134 18.09 -4.63 3.09
C ASP A 134 19.09 -3.66 3.72
N LYS A 135 20.16 -4.20 4.31
CA LYS A 135 21.25 -3.39 4.89
C LYS A 135 22.35 -3.10 3.87
N SER A 136 22.32 -3.74 2.71
CA SER A 136 23.33 -3.68 1.66
C SER A 136 23.01 -2.68 0.55
N VAL A 137 22.19 -1.66 0.84
CA VAL A 137 21.81 -0.64 -0.15
C VAL A 137 23.09 0.01 -0.72
N PRO A 138 23.36 -0.13 -2.03
CA PRO A 138 24.58 0.39 -2.63
C PRO A 138 24.59 1.93 -2.59
N SER A 139 25.79 2.50 -2.49
CA SER A 139 26.00 3.94 -2.61
C SER A 139 25.67 4.41 -4.03
N LEU A 140 25.25 5.67 -4.16
CA LEU A 140 25.05 6.29 -5.48
C LEU A 140 26.35 6.21 -6.29
N ILE A 141 26.22 5.89 -7.57
CA ILE A 141 27.34 5.89 -8.51
C ILE A 141 27.85 7.34 -8.63
N SER A 142 29.17 7.55 -8.50
CA SER A 142 29.78 8.87 -8.75
C SER A 142 29.50 9.31 -10.19
N THR A 143 29.27 10.60 -10.41
CA THR A 143 29.03 11.17 -11.74
C THR A 143 30.15 10.87 -12.73
N GLU A 144 31.37 10.64 -12.25
CA GLU A 144 32.54 10.28 -13.04
C GLU A 144 32.46 8.87 -13.66
N ASN A 145 31.59 8.00 -13.13
CA ASN A 145 31.44 6.61 -13.57
C ASN A 145 30.24 6.37 -14.49
N ILE A 146 29.55 7.43 -14.93
CA ILE A 146 28.40 7.34 -15.85
C ILE A 146 28.93 7.05 -17.27
N LYS A 147 28.53 5.93 -17.87
CA LYS A 147 28.93 5.56 -19.24
C LYS A 147 27.80 5.80 -20.24
N THR A 148 26.56 5.58 -19.82
CA THR A 148 25.38 5.72 -20.68
C THR A 148 24.39 6.72 -20.08
N ALA A 149 23.93 7.66 -20.91
CA ALA A 149 22.97 8.66 -20.51
C ALA A 149 21.87 8.81 -21.57
N VAL A 150 20.63 8.98 -21.13
CA VAL A 150 19.47 9.22 -22.00
C VAL A 150 18.60 10.34 -21.45
N GLY A 151 18.16 11.23 -22.34
CA GLY A 151 17.09 12.18 -22.08
C GLY A 151 15.76 11.56 -22.49
N ILE A 152 14.77 11.57 -21.60
CA ILE A 152 13.42 11.08 -21.89
C ILE A 152 12.40 12.24 -21.86
N ASP A 153 11.59 12.31 -22.91
CA ASP A 153 10.40 13.16 -23.01
C ASP A 153 9.15 12.28 -22.88
N VAL A 154 8.17 12.73 -22.09
CA VAL A 154 6.93 11.99 -21.81
C VAL A 154 5.75 12.74 -22.42
N GLY A 155 5.13 12.14 -23.44
CA GLY A 155 4.10 12.76 -24.24
C GLY A 155 2.71 12.11 -24.16
N LEU A 156 1.76 12.73 -24.86
CA LEU A 156 0.40 12.18 -25.10
C LEU A 156 0.30 11.40 -26.42
N LYS A 157 1.17 11.69 -27.39
CA LYS A 157 1.24 11.00 -28.68
C LYS A 157 2.03 9.70 -28.51
N GLU A 158 3.26 9.81 -28.02
CA GLU A 158 4.09 8.71 -27.57
C GLU A 158 4.22 8.79 -26.04
N PHE A 159 4.19 7.66 -25.35
CA PHE A 159 4.33 7.60 -23.90
C PHE A 159 5.70 8.09 -23.46
N LEU A 160 6.73 7.71 -24.22
CA LEU A 160 8.10 8.12 -23.96
C LEU A 160 8.85 8.21 -25.29
N THR A 161 9.63 9.27 -25.46
CA THR A 161 10.58 9.43 -26.56
C THR A 161 11.96 9.69 -25.96
N THR A 162 12.96 8.98 -26.47
CA THR A 162 14.36 9.18 -26.08
C THR A 162 15.05 10.16 -27.02
N ASN A 163 16.11 10.82 -26.57
CA ASN A 163 16.95 11.66 -27.43
C ASN A 163 17.69 10.86 -28.52
N THR A 164 17.73 9.53 -28.44
CA THR A 164 18.25 8.63 -29.48
C THR A 164 17.20 8.27 -30.54
N GLY A 165 15.96 8.72 -30.40
CA GLY A 165 14.86 8.50 -31.34
C GLY A 165 14.01 7.26 -31.07
N GLU A 166 14.31 6.46 -30.04
CA GLU A 166 13.42 5.37 -29.63
C GLU A 166 12.14 5.92 -29.00
N THR A 167 11.00 5.33 -29.37
CA THR A 167 9.69 5.70 -28.83
C THR A 167 8.98 4.51 -28.19
N VAL A 168 8.16 4.81 -27.18
CA VAL A 168 7.26 3.87 -26.53
C VAL A 168 5.84 4.36 -26.76
N SER A 169 5.00 3.56 -27.40
CA SER A 169 3.61 3.92 -27.67
C SER A 169 2.74 4.04 -26.41
N VAL A 170 1.75 4.94 -26.44
CA VAL A 170 0.78 5.08 -25.34
C VAL A 170 -0.15 3.87 -25.28
N PRO A 171 -0.19 3.13 -24.15
CA PRO A 171 -1.05 1.97 -24.05
C PRO A 171 -2.52 2.37 -23.89
N SER A 172 -3.37 1.87 -24.79
CA SER A 172 -4.81 2.15 -24.79
C SER A 172 -5.63 1.15 -23.94
N PHE A 173 -5.09 0.64 -22.82
CA PHE A 173 -5.73 -0.41 -21.99
C PHE A 173 -7.16 -0.08 -21.56
N TYR A 174 -7.39 1.16 -21.09
CA TYR A 174 -8.71 1.61 -20.67
C TYR A 174 -9.68 1.70 -21.84
N ARG A 175 -9.26 2.33 -22.96
CA ARG A 175 -10.08 2.48 -24.18
C ARG A 175 -10.53 1.12 -24.70
N LYS A 176 -9.62 0.14 -24.78
CA LYS A 176 -9.92 -1.24 -25.17
C LYS A 176 -10.94 -1.91 -24.24
N SER A 177 -10.93 -1.56 -22.95
CA SER A 177 -11.84 -2.13 -21.95
C SER A 177 -13.15 -1.35 -21.75
N GLN A 178 -13.28 -0.16 -22.37
CA GLN A 178 -14.34 0.81 -22.07
C GLN A 178 -15.74 0.28 -22.40
N SER A 179 -15.93 -0.31 -23.58
CA SER A 179 -17.22 -0.88 -24.00
C SER A 179 -17.68 -2.00 -23.05
N ASN A 180 -16.76 -2.88 -22.67
CA ASN A 180 -17.06 -3.96 -21.71
C ASN A 180 -17.38 -3.41 -20.31
N LEU A 181 -16.66 -2.38 -19.87
CA LEU A 181 -16.91 -1.71 -18.59
C LEU A 181 -18.30 -1.06 -18.56
N ALA A 182 -18.64 -0.29 -19.58
CA ALA A 182 -19.93 0.38 -19.72
C ALA A 182 -21.09 -0.62 -19.69
N ARG A 183 -20.96 -1.74 -20.44
CA ARG A 183 -21.97 -2.81 -20.45
C ARG A 183 -22.16 -3.42 -19.05
N LYS A 184 -21.08 -3.69 -18.31
CA LYS A 184 -21.15 -4.23 -16.94
C LYS A 184 -21.77 -3.23 -15.97
N GLN A 185 -21.43 -1.94 -16.09
CA GLN A 185 -22.00 -0.86 -15.28
C GLN A 185 -23.51 -0.71 -15.53
N LYS A 186 -23.97 -0.69 -16.79
CA LYS A 186 -25.39 -0.66 -17.15
C LYS A 186 -26.16 -1.84 -16.56
N LYS A 187 -25.59 -3.05 -16.62
CA LYS A 187 -26.19 -4.25 -16.02
C LYS A 187 -26.24 -4.18 -14.48
N ALA A 188 -25.28 -3.53 -13.83
CA ALA A 188 -25.28 -3.34 -12.39
C ALA A 188 -26.29 -2.28 -11.93
N ALA A 189 -26.50 -1.21 -12.71
CA ALA A 189 -27.44 -0.14 -12.41
C ALA A 189 -28.90 -0.63 -12.40
N ARG A 190 -29.24 -1.62 -13.23
CA ARG A 190 -30.58 -2.25 -13.28
C ARG A 190 -30.86 -3.23 -12.14
N LYS A 191 -29.92 -3.43 -11.22
CA LYS A 191 -30.08 -4.38 -10.10
C LYS A 191 -30.42 -3.62 -8.84
N GLU A 192 -31.30 -4.21 -8.03
CA GLU A 192 -31.63 -3.71 -6.70
C GLU A 192 -30.37 -3.52 -5.84
N ILE A 193 -30.16 -2.30 -5.37
CA ILE A 193 -28.98 -1.91 -4.59
C ILE A 193 -28.94 -2.74 -3.30
N GLY A 194 -27.77 -3.30 -2.98
CA GLY A 194 -27.59 -4.12 -1.76
C GLY A 194 -27.94 -5.59 -1.93
N SER A 195 -28.71 -5.97 -2.95
CA SER A 195 -29.00 -7.38 -3.27
C SER A 195 -27.73 -8.19 -3.53
N ASN A 196 -27.79 -9.51 -3.32
CA ASN A 196 -26.67 -10.42 -3.61
C ASN A 196 -26.26 -10.36 -5.09
N ASN A 197 -27.23 -10.18 -5.99
CA ASN A 197 -26.99 -10.02 -7.42
C ASN A 197 -26.28 -8.71 -7.75
N TRP A 198 -26.62 -7.62 -7.08
CA TRP A 198 -25.93 -6.33 -7.23
C TRP A 198 -24.49 -6.42 -6.72
N LYS A 199 -24.26 -7.02 -5.54
CA LYS A 199 -22.90 -7.24 -5.00
C LYS A 199 -22.03 -8.06 -5.96
N LYS A 200 -22.57 -9.13 -6.54
CA LYS A 200 -21.88 -9.94 -7.57
C LYS A 200 -21.53 -9.11 -8.81
N ALA A 201 -22.44 -8.25 -9.28
CA ALA A 201 -22.19 -7.37 -10.41
C ALA A 201 -21.11 -6.32 -10.12
N GLN A 202 -21.15 -5.68 -8.96
CA GLN A 202 -20.13 -4.74 -8.49
C GLN A 202 -18.75 -5.40 -8.40
N ASN A 203 -18.67 -6.65 -7.93
CA ASN A 203 -17.40 -7.37 -7.89
C ASN A 203 -16.81 -7.61 -9.29
N ARG A 204 -17.65 -7.92 -10.28
CA ARG A 204 -17.20 -8.08 -11.68
C ARG A 204 -16.64 -6.78 -12.25
N ILE A 205 -17.25 -5.64 -11.93
CA ILE A 205 -16.75 -4.31 -12.31
C ILE A 205 -15.41 -4.03 -11.62
N ALA A 206 -15.32 -4.31 -10.31
CA ALA A 206 -14.10 -4.13 -9.53
C ALA A 206 -12.93 -4.97 -10.06
N ARG A 207 -13.17 -6.22 -10.48
CA ARG A 207 -12.17 -7.08 -11.12
C ARG A 207 -11.68 -6.52 -12.46
N LEU A 208 -12.58 -5.93 -13.26
CA LEU A 208 -12.20 -5.29 -14.52
C LEU A 208 -11.33 -4.06 -14.29
N HIS A 209 -11.70 -3.18 -13.36
CA HIS A 209 -10.84 -2.04 -12.97
C HIS A 209 -9.48 -2.49 -12.46
N GLN A 210 -9.46 -3.56 -11.65
CA GLN A 210 -8.22 -4.13 -11.14
C GLN A 210 -7.33 -4.70 -12.26
N HIS A 211 -7.92 -5.33 -13.27
CA HIS A 211 -7.18 -5.81 -14.44
C HIS A 211 -6.54 -4.65 -15.21
N ILE A 212 -7.30 -3.59 -15.50
CA ILE A 212 -6.79 -2.39 -16.18
C ILE A 212 -5.67 -1.74 -15.37
N ALA A 213 -5.82 -1.64 -14.04
CA ALA A 213 -4.78 -1.10 -13.16
C ALA A 213 -3.49 -1.94 -13.21
N ARG A 214 -3.62 -3.28 -13.19
CA ARG A 214 -2.46 -4.19 -13.31
C ARG A 214 -1.78 -4.09 -14.67
N GLN A 215 -2.52 -3.95 -15.77
CA GLN A 215 -1.94 -3.75 -17.10
C GLN A 215 -1.11 -2.46 -17.17
N ARG A 216 -1.63 -1.38 -16.59
CA ARG A 216 -0.90 -0.10 -16.50
C ARG A 216 0.35 -0.23 -15.65
N GLU A 217 0.23 -0.85 -14.48
CA GLU A 217 1.35 -1.08 -13.57
C GLU A 217 2.45 -1.94 -14.22
N ASP A 218 2.08 -3.04 -14.87
CA ASP A 218 3.00 -3.92 -15.61
C ASP A 218 3.73 -3.16 -16.73
N PHE A 219 3.01 -2.37 -17.53
CA PHE A 219 3.60 -1.53 -18.56
C PHE A 219 4.63 -0.56 -17.97
N HIS A 220 4.27 0.19 -16.92
CA HIS A 220 5.17 1.14 -16.29
C HIS A 220 6.44 0.47 -15.72
N TYR A 221 6.30 -0.66 -15.04
CA TYR A 221 7.47 -1.38 -14.49
C TYR A 221 8.37 -1.94 -15.59
N LYS A 222 7.80 -2.48 -16.67
CA LYS A 222 8.60 -3.00 -17.80
C LYS A 222 9.35 -1.87 -18.51
N THR A 223 8.69 -0.74 -18.76
CA THR A 223 9.34 0.43 -19.37
C THR A 223 10.44 0.98 -18.47
N ALA A 224 10.17 1.16 -17.17
CA ALA A 224 11.19 1.62 -16.22
C ALA A 224 12.36 0.63 -16.10
N HIS A 225 12.07 -0.67 -16.06
CA HIS A 225 13.10 -1.71 -15.99
C HIS A 225 13.97 -1.73 -17.25
N LYS A 226 13.38 -1.54 -18.44
CA LYS A 226 14.15 -1.39 -19.69
C LYS A 226 15.14 -0.22 -19.57
N LEU A 227 14.65 0.96 -19.20
CA LEU A 227 15.48 2.17 -19.10
C LEU A 227 16.61 2.02 -18.08
N VAL A 228 16.30 1.55 -16.86
CA VAL A 228 17.30 1.39 -15.78
C VAL A 228 18.31 0.29 -16.09
N LYS A 229 17.97 -0.67 -16.97
CA LYS A 229 18.92 -1.71 -17.41
C LYS A 229 19.87 -1.19 -18.49
N GLU A 230 19.44 -0.23 -19.31
CA GLU A 230 20.20 0.26 -20.47
C GLU A 230 21.05 1.50 -20.13
N TYR A 231 20.60 2.34 -19.21
CA TYR A 231 21.19 3.65 -18.95
C TYR A 231 21.61 3.83 -17.48
N ASP A 232 22.84 4.31 -17.28
CA ASP A 232 23.35 4.68 -15.95
C ASP A 232 22.73 6.00 -15.46
N MET A 233 22.45 6.91 -16.39
CA MET A 233 21.83 8.21 -16.13
C MET A 233 20.59 8.43 -17.00
N ILE A 234 19.48 8.78 -16.36
CA ILE A 234 18.22 9.09 -17.02
C ILE A 234 17.84 10.53 -16.67
N ALA A 235 17.91 11.43 -17.64
CA ALA A 235 17.43 12.80 -17.52
C ALA A 235 15.94 12.84 -17.90
N VAL A 236 15.12 13.41 -17.02
CA VAL A 236 13.66 13.51 -17.20
C VAL A 236 13.28 14.98 -17.11
N GLU A 237 12.42 15.44 -18.01
CA GLU A 237 11.91 16.81 -17.93
C GLU A 237 11.09 17.03 -16.66
N ASN A 238 11.19 18.23 -16.10
CA ASN A 238 10.33 18.66 -14.99
C ASN A 238 8.95 19.08 -15.53
N LEU A 239 8.18 18.09 -15.97
CA LEU A 239 6.83 18.27 -16.53
C LEU A 239 5.85 18.68 -15.43
N ASN A 240 5.49 19.97 -15.41
CA ASN A 240 4.42 20.50 -14.56
C ASN A 240 3.07 20.39 -15.27
N ILE A 241 2.57 19.16 -15.43
CA ILE A 241 1.22 18.91 -15.95
C ILE A 241 0.23 19.13 -14.81
N ARG A 242 -0.51 20.23 -14.84
CA ARG A 242 -1.61 20.54 -13.89
C ARG A 242 -2.96 20.05 -14.40
#